data_AF-A0A5N5MN24-F1
#
_entry.id   AF-A0A5N5MN24-F1
#
_cell.length_a   1.000
_cell.length_b   1.000
_cell.length_c   1.000
_cell.angle_alpha   90.00
_cell.angle_beta   90.00
_cell.angle_gamma   90.00
#
_symmetry.space_group_name_H-M   'P 1'
#
loop_
_entity.id
_entity.type
_entity.pdbx_description
1 polymer ?
#
loop_
_entity_poly.entity_id
_entity_poly.type
_entity_poly.pdbx_seq_one_letter_code
_entity_poly.pdbx_strand_id
1 'polypeptide(L)'
;MDASSSSFLSVNQTSKLLAGTSMAMAIPKSAVTATPSFLSRRRPPPLNVSSARIEEKSRNSTTRSPATSRTSRPGSTTTTLPAATNSSAQSTRKYPANDRRVAEPNLQPIMIFNVLEDVINNFIDPPLRPSVDPRYVLSDNFAPVDELPPTECEVIHGSLPSCLDGAYIRNGPNPQFLPRGPYHLFDGDGMLHSVRISQGKATLCSRYIKTYKYTLERDAGAPLLPNVFSGFNGLAASAARGALSAFRILAGQVNPANGIGLANTSLAYFGNRLYALGESDLPYAVRLTSNEDIETLGRQDFDGKLLMSMTAHPKIDLETGEAFAFRSGPVPPFLTYFRFDGNGNKQPDVPIFSMTRPLFPP
;
A
#
# COMPACT_ATOMS: atom_id res chain seq x y z
N MET A 1 34.23 -3.60 -1.09
CA MET A 1 33.89 -3.30 0.32
C MET A 1 32.38 -3.29 0.44
N ASP A 2 31.87 -4.50 0.54
CA ASP A 2 30.69 -5.00 1.23
C ASP A 2 29.51 -4.06 1.51
N ALA A 3 28.42 -4.30 0.76
CA ALA A 3 27.06 -4.24 1.30
C ALA A 3 26.39 -5.56 0.92
N SER A 4 26.21 -6.43 1.91
CA SER A 4 25.60 -7.75 1.79
C SER A 4 24.21 -7.76 2.45
N SER A 5 23.39 -8.69 1.95
CA SER A 5 22.15 -9.26 2.52
C SER A 5 20.85 -8.57 2.11
N SER A 6 19.84 -9.23 1.54
CA SER A 6 19.50 -10.66 1.40
C SER A 6 18.53 -10.83 0.20
N SER A 7 18.79 -11.62 -0.85
CA SER A 7 18.72 -13.08 -1.00
C SER A 7 17.30 -13.67 -1.06
N PHE A 8 16.80 -13.87 -2.28
CA PHE A 8 15.78 -14.87 -2.61
C PHE A 8 16.49 -16.20 -2.94
N LEU A 9 16.15 -17.27 -2.22
CA LEU A 9 16.62 -18.62 -2.52
C LEU A 9 15.78 -19.23 -3.65
N SER A 10 16.42 -19.43 -4.80
CA SER A 10 15.95 -20.30 -5.87
C SER A 10 16.31 -21.75 -5.54
N VAL A 11 15.33 -22.64 -5.51
CA VAL A 11 15.55 -24.09 -5.40
C VAL A 11 15.60 -24.66 -6.81
N ASN A 12 16.82 -24.93 -7.30
CA ASN A 12 17.04 -25.78 -8.46
C ASN A 12 16.82 -27.25 -8.05
N GLN A 13 15.84 -27.91 -8.68
CA GLN A 13 15.73 -29.37 -8.68
C GLN A 13 16.72 -29.96 -9.69
N THR A 14 17.68 -30.74 -9.20
CA THR A 14 18.45 -31.70 -10.00
C THR A 14 17.88 -33.10 -9.80
N SER A 15 17.37 -33.66 -10.89
CA SER A 15 16.93 -35.05 -10.98
C SER A 15 18.13 -36.00 -11.08
N LYS A 16 18.22 -36.98 -10.17
CA LYS A 16 18.95 -38.24 -10.41
C LYS A 16 18.02 -39.42 -10.10
N LEU A 17 17.75 -40.18 -11.16
CA LEU A 17 17.20 -41.54 -11.12
C LEU A 17 18.11 -42.45 -10.27
N LEU A 18 17.51 -43.30 -9.46
CA LEU A 18 17.96 -44.69 -9.25
C LEU A 18 16.76 -45.52 -8.76
N ALA A 19 16.56 -46.63 -9.45
CA ALA A 19 15.49 -47.61 -9.27
C ALA A 19 15.72 -48.49 -8.04
N GLY A 20 14.63 -49.05 -7.47
CA GLY A 20 14.74 -50.08 -6.44
C GLY A 20 13.45 -50.41 -5.68
N THR A 21 12.58 -51.18 -6.35
CA THR A 21 11.79 -52.32 -5.84
C THR A 21 10.82 -52.18 -4.64
N SER A 22 9.59 -52.57 -4.96
CA SER A 22 8.40 -52.86 -4.15
C SER A 22 8.60 -53.82 -2.95
N MET A 23 7.94 -53.55 -1.81
CA MET A 23 7.16 -54.58 -1.10
C MET A 23 6.12 -54.01 -0.11
N ALA A 24 5.12 -54.85 0.15
CA ALA A 24 3.77 -54.64 0.66
C ALA A 24 3.56 -54.13 2.11
N MET A 25 2.31 -53.68 2.32
CA MET A 25 1.59 -53.38 3.57
C MET A 25 1.71 -54.44 4.68
N ALA A 26 1.71 -53.97 5.94
CA ALA A 26 0.89 -54.54 7.02
C ALA A 26 0.70 -53.54 8.18
N ILE A 27 -0.55 -53.40 8.63
CA ILE A 27 -1.01 -52.67 9.83
C ILE A 27 -0.99 -53.64 11.03
N PRO A 28 -0.75 -53.14 12.26
CA PRO A 28 -1.71 -53.46 13.31
C PRO A 28 -2.08 -52.27 14.22
N LYS A 29 -3.34 -52.34 14.68
CA LYS A 29 -3.97 -51.52 15.70
C LYS A 29 -3.38 -51.82 17.08
N SER A 30 -3.24 -50.80 17.94
CA SER A 30 -3.68 -50.86 19.35
C SER A 30 -3.58 -49.50 20.01
N ALA A 31 -4.66 -49.12 20.69
CA ALA A 31 -4.82 -47.92 21.48
C ALA A 31 -4.34 -48.18 22.92
N VAL A 32 -3.56 -47.26 23.49
CA VAL A 32 -3.44 -47.09 24.95
C VAL A 32 -3.32 -45.60 25.26
N THR A 33 -4.22 -45.15 26.13
CA THR A 33 -4.35 -43.82 26.71
C THR A 33 -3.15 -43.49 27.60
N ALA A 34 -2.48 -42.36 27.35
CA ALA A 34 -1.54 -41.76 28.29
C ALA A 34 -1.57 -40.22 28.19
N THR A 35 -2.02 -39.59 29.27
CA THR A 35 -1.94 -38.15 29.56
C THR A 35 -0.48 -37.66 29.56
N PRO A 36 -0.15 -36.51 28.94
CA PRO A 36 1.15 -35.88 29.14
C PRO A 36 1.07 -34.81 30.23
N SER A 37 1.90 -35.02 31.25
CA SER A 37 2.33 -34.11 32.29
C SER A 37 3.00 -32.84 31.74
N PHE A 38 2.74 -31.72 32.40
CA PHE A 38 3.37 -30.42 32.20
C PHE A 38 4.91 -30.49 32.22
N LEU A 39 5.54 -30.22 31.07
CA LEU A 39 6.97 -29.93 30.98
C LEU A 39 7.20 -28.42 30.95
N SER A 40 7.87 -27.94 31.98
CA SER A 40 8.34 -26.57 32.18
C SER A 40 9.18 -26.09 30.98
N ARG A 41 8.68 -25.08 30.26
CA ARG A 41 9.36 -24.45 29.13
C ARG A 41 10.54 -23.61 29.64
N ARG A 42 11.77 -24.04 29.36
CA ARG A 42 12.98 -23.25 29.60
C ARG A 42 12.94 -21.95 28.76
N ARG A 43 13.11 -20.80 29.41
CA ARG A 43 13.33 -19.48 28.78
C ARG A 43 14.62 -19.52 27.96
N PRO A 44 14.64 -19.02 26.71
CA PRO A 44 15.91 -18.74 26.03
C PRO A 44 16.62 -17.55 26.72
N PRO A 45 17.96 -17.48 26.69
CA PRO A 45 18.71 -16.38 27.30
C PRO A 45 18.45 -15.07 26.55
N PRO A 46 18.50 -13.90 27.22
CA PRO A 46 18.36 -12.62 26.56
C PRO A 46 19.55 -12.36 25.61
N LEU A 47 19.24 -11.87 24.42
CA LEU A 47 20.22 -11.37 23.46
C LEU A 47 20.88 -10.11 24.02
N ASN A 48 22.20 -10.14 24.20
CA ASN A 48 22.99 -8.96 24.52
C ASN A 48 23.05 -8.05 23.28
N VAL A 49 22.38 -6.91 23.34
CA VAL A 49 22.55 -5.83 22.37
C VAL A 49 23.67 -4.92 22.87
N SER A 50 24.81 -4.97 22.20
CA SER A 50 25.91 -4.03 22.40
C SER A 50 25.56 -2.67 21.76
N SER A 51 25.58 -1.61 22.56
CA SER A 51 25.35 -0.24 22.12
C SER A 51 26.45 0.22 21.16
N ALA A 52 26.08 0.64 19.95
CA ALA A 52 26.99 1.35 19.05
C ALA A 52 27.20 2.79 19.55
N ARG A 53 28.44 3.14 19.85
CA ARG A 53 28.89 4.46 20.29
C ARG A 53 28.96 5.39 19.08
N ILE A 54 28.19 6.48 19.08
CA ILE A 54 28.31 7.54 18.07
C ILE A 54 29.41 8.48 18.53
N GLU A 55 30.50 8.59 17.77
CA GLU A 55 31.52 9.62 17.96
C GLU A 55 30.99 10.96 17.44
N GLU A 56 30.81 11.91 18.36
CA GLU A 56 30.42 13.28 18.07
C GLU A 56 31.67 14.08 17.66
N LYS A 57 31.74 14.52 16.40
CA LYS A 57 32.85 15.36 15.91
C LYS A 57 32.66 16.79 16.41
N SER A 58 33.54 17.25 17.30
CA SER A 58 33.48 18.60 17.89
C SER A 58 33.65 19.71 16.83
N ARG A 59 32.74 20.69 16.85
CA ARG A 59 32.91 21.97 16.15
C ARG A 59 33.86 22.85 16.96
N ASN A 60 35.05 23.13 16.41
CA ASN A 60 35.91 24.17 16.96
C ASN A 60 35.43 25.54 16.49
N SER A 61 35.01 26.36 17.45
CA SER A 61 34.78 27.79 17.35
C SER A 61 36.11 28.54 17.29
N THR A 62 36.28 29.43 16.31
CA THR A 62 37.30 30.49 16.38
C THR A 62 36.61 31.84 16.24
N THR A 63 36.51 32.52 17.37
CA THR A 63 36.08 33.90 17.53
C THR A 63 37.22 34.83 17.05
N ARG A 64 36.94 35.76 16.13
CA ARG A 64 37.82 36.92 15.92
C ARG A 64 37.05 38.08 15.28
N SER A 65 37.09 39.25 15.93
CA SER A 65 36.68 40.58 15.44
C SER A 65 37.31 41.62 16.40
N PRO A 66 37.45 42.91 16.06
CA PRO A 66 37.16 43.62 14.80
C PRO A 66 38.32 44.54 14.32
N ALA A 67 38.19 45.13 13.13
CA ALA A 67 38.93 46.34 12.74
C ALA A 67 37.99 47.34 12.05
N THR A 68 38.03 48.57 12.53
CA THR A 68 37.29 49.77 12.16
C THR A 68 37.81 50.45 10.88
N SER A 69 36.92 51.04 10.09
CA SER A 69 37.16 52.30 9.38
C SER A 69 35.86 53.09 9.16
N ARG A 70 35.97 54.42 9.32
CA ARG A 70 34.92 55.46 9.32
C ARG A 70 34.69 56.01 7.91
N THR A 71 33.46 56.49 7.68
CA THR A 71 32.94 57.67 6.92
C THR A 71 31.65 57.27 6.17
N SER A 72 30.58 58.05 5.97
CA SER A 72 30.10 59.38 6.35
C SER A 72 28.61 59.47 5.96
N ARG A 73 27.77 60.20 6.70
CA ARG A 73 26.40 60.61 6.29
C ARG A 73 26.45 61.71 5.21
N PRO A 74 25.47 61.87 4.30
CA PRO A 74 24.12 62.43 4.59
C PRO A 74 23.00 61.68 3.84
N GLY A 75 21.69 61.80 4.08
CA GLY A 75 20.80 62.95 4.23
C GLY A 75 19.40 62.46 3.81
N SER A 76 18.34 62.96 4.45
CA SER A 76 16.95 62.55 4.22
C SER A 76 16.37 63.19 2.96
N THR A 77 15.73 62.39 2.09
CA THR A 77 14.77 62.91 1.11
C THR A 77 13.59 61.97 0.97
N THR A 78 12.42 62.54 1.25
CA THR A 78 11.08 62.00 1.00
C THR A 78 10.84 61.87 -0.51
N THR A 79 10.45 60.69 -0.98
CA THR A 79 9.81 60.55 -2.30
C THR A 79 8.69 59.51 -2.21
N THR A 80 7.47 60.03 -2.16
CA THR A 80 6.20 59.37 -2.47
C THR A 80 6.19 58.91 -3.94
N LEU A 81 5.63 57.73 -4.24
CA LEU A 81 5.07 57.31 -5.55
C LEU A 81 4.40 55.93 -5.39
N PRO A 82 3.47 55.50 -6.28
CA PRO A 82 2.05 55.44 -5.97
C PRO A 82 1.46 54.02 -5.94
N ALA A 83 0.20 53.95 -5.50
CA ALA A 83 -0.66 52.78 -5.50
C ALA A 83 -0.76 52.14 -6.89
N ALA A 84 -0.42 50.86 -6.98
CA ALA A 84 -0.74 49.99 -8.09
C ALA A 84 -1.78 48.96 -7.62
N THR A 85 -3.00 49.19 -8.08
CA THR A 85 -4.09 48.21 -8.15
C THR A 85 -3.63 46.96 -8.89
N ASN A 86 -3.57 45.82 -8.19
CA ASN A 86 -3.62 44.52 -8.83
C ASN A 86 -4.84 43.77 -8.33
N SER A 87 -5.91 43.90 -9.12
CA SER A 87 -7.03 42.99 -9.18
C SER A 87 -6.53 41.57 -9.45
N SER A 88 -6.42 40.75 -8.41
CA SER A 88 -6.43 39.30 -8.58
C SER A 88 -7.88 38.83 -8.46
N ALA A 89 -8.48 38.55 -9.61
CA ALA A 89 -9.75 37.86 -9.68
C ALA A 89 -9.56 36.48 -9.03
N GLN A 90 -10.11 36.31 -7.82
CA GLN A 90 -10.31 34.99 -7.23
C GLN A 90 -11.30 34.24 -8.11
N SER A 91 -10.77 33.42 -9.02
CA SER A 91 -11.55 32.40 -9.72
C SER A 91 -11.90 31.31 -8.72
N THR A 92 -12.96 31.53 -7.95
CA THR A 92 -13.62 30.49 -7.16
C THR A 92 -14.28 29.52 -8.13
N ARG A 93 -13.52 28.54 -8.63
CA ARG A 93 -14.10 27.42 -9.37
C ARG A 93 -14.85 26.56 -8.35
N LYS A 94 -16.15 26.81 -8.20
CA LYS A 94 -17.09 25.95 -7.48
C LYS A 94 -17.00 24.56 -8.10
N TYR A 95 -16.53 23.58 -7.34
CA TYR A 95 -16.76 22.17 -7.65
C TYR A 95 -18.28 21.95 -7.70
N PRO A 96 -18.84 21.36 -8.76
CA PRO A 96 -20.26 21.03 -8.76
C PRO A 96 -20.50 19.99 -7.66
N ALA A 97 -21.35 20.34 -6.70
CA ALA A 97 -21.93 19.38 -5.79
C ALA A 97 -22.66 18.33 -6.64
N ASN A 98 -22.10 17.13 -6.67
CA ASN A 98 -22.64 16.01 -7.42
C ASN A 98 -23.82 15.46 -6.59
N ASP A 99 -24.98 16.09 -6.73
CA ASP A 99 -26.24 15.61 -6.15
C ASP A 99 -26.73 14.41 -6.98
N ARG A 100 -25.99 13.30 -6.88
CA ARG A 100 -26.43 12.02 -7.41
C ARG A 100 -27.41 11.45 -6.41
N ARG A 101 -28.70 11.45 -6.77
CA ARG A 101 -29.66 10.50 -6.21
C ARG A 101 -29.03 9.12 -6.31
N VAL A 102 -28.65 8.55 -5.18
CA VAL A 102 -28.24 7.16 -5.06
C VAL A 102 -29.47 6.34 -5.43
N ALA A 103 -29.50 5.80 -6.65
CA ALA A 103 -30.47 4.78 -7.00
C ALA A 103 -30.24 3.61 -6.03
N GLU A 104 -31.30 3.13 -5.37
CA GLU A 104 -31.19 1.93 -4.54
C GLU A 104 -30.62 0.81 -5.40
N PRO A 105 -29.51 0.16 -4.96
CA PRO A 105 -28.96 -0.93 -5.72
C PRO A 105 -30.00 -2.04 -5.81
N ASN A 106 -30.32 -2.48 -7.02
CA ASN A 106 -31.13 -3.69 -7.21
C ASN A 106 -30.38 -4.87 -6.57
N LEU A 107 -30.80 -5.28 -5.37
CA LEU A 107 -30.14 -6.33 -4.58
C LEU A 107 -30.18 -7.71 -5.25
N GLN A 108 -31.15 -7.97 -6.13
CA GLN A 108 -31.37 -9.32 -6.67
C GLN A 108 -30.25 -9.83 -7.60
N PRO A 109 -29.74 -9.05 -8.57
CA PRO A 109 -28.58 -9.47 -9.37
C PRO A 109 -27.30 -9.68 -8.54
N ILE A 110 -27.10 -8.93 -7.45
CA ILE A 110 -25.92 -9.08 -6.59
C ILE A 110 -25.95 -10.45 -5.90
N MET A 111 -27.10 -10.84 -5.36
CA MET A 111 -27.28 -12.13 -4.71
C MET A 111 -27.01 -13.30 -5.66
N ILE A 112 -27.53 -13.26 -6.90
CA ILE A 112 -27.33 -14.33 -7.89
C ILE A 112 -25.84 -14.50 -8.21
N PHE A 113 -25.13 -13.41 -8.48
CA PHE A 113 -23.71 -13.47 -8.81
C PHE A 113 -22.85 -13.90 -7.62
N ASN A 114 -23.20 -13.51 -6.40
CA ASN A 114 -22.53 -13.98 -5.20
C ASN A 114 -22.72 -15.49 -4.99
N VAL A 115 -23.91 -16.03 -5.27
CA VAL A 115 -24.16 -17.49 -5.22
C VAL A 115 -23.33 -18.22 -6.29
N LEU A 116 -23.23 -17.68 -7.51
CA LEU A 116 -22.34 -18.25 -8.53
C LEU A 116 -20.87 -18.21 -8.09
N GLU A 117 -20.45 -17.13 -7.44
CA GLU A 117 -19.11 -17.02 -6.87
C GLU A 117 -18.84 -18.07 -5.79
N ASP A 118 -19.81 -18.35 -4.92
CA ASP A 118 -19.72 -19.43 -3.95
C ASP A 118 -19.58 -20.80 -4.62
N VAL A 119 -20.30 -21.03 -5.72
CA VAL A 119 -20.16 -22.27 -6.49
C VAL A 119 -18.75 -22.38 -7.06
N ILE A 120 -18.22 -21.29 -7.62
CA ILE A 120 -16.84 -21.26 -8.12
C ILE A 120 -15.87 -21.59 -6.99
N ASN A 121 -15.96 -20.88 -5.86
CA ASN A 121 -15.03 -21.03 -4.75
C ASN A 121 -15.09 -22.40 -4.07
N ASN A 122 -16.25 -23.06 -4.03
CA ASN A 122 -16.38 -24.36 -3.34
C ASN A 122 -16.14 -25.56 -4.26
N PHE A 123 -16.46 -25.44 -5.56
CA PHE A 123 -16.48 -26.60 -6.46
C PHE A 123 -15.54 -26.50 -7.66
N ILE A 124 -15.17 -25.28 -8.09
CA ILE A 124 -14.33 -25.07 -9.30
C ILE A 124 -12.90 -24.70 -8.90
N ASP A 125 -12.75 -23.81 -7.92
CA ASP A 125 -11.46 -23.32 -7.43
C ASP A 125 -11.44 -23.18 -5.90
N PRO A 126 -11.57 -24.30 -5.16
CA PRO A 126 -11.33 -24.30 -3.73
C PRO A 126 -9.86 -23.99 -3.41
N PRO A 127 -9.53 -23.49 -2.21
CA PRO A 127 -8.15 -23.26 -1.82
C PRO A 127 -7.32 -24.55 -1.91
N LEU A 128 -6.46 -24.64 -2.94
CA LEU A 128 -5.74 -25.87 -3.26
C LEU A 128 -4.49 -26.10 -2.38
N ARG A 129 -4.02 -25.05 -1.69
CA ARG A 129 -2.79 -25.05 -0.90
C ARG A 129 -2.88 -24.11 0.30
N PRO A 130 -2.16 -24.38 1.41
CA PRO A 130 -2.19 -23.51 2.59
C PRO A 130 -1.83 -22.04 2.31
N SER A 131 -0.97 -21.78 1.32
CA SER A 131 -0.53 -20.42 0.96
C SER A 131 -1.61 -19.56 0.30
N VAL A 132 -2.78 -20.14 -0.03
CA VAL A 132 -3.94 -19.41 -0.56
C VAL A 132 -5.22 -19.75 0.20
N ASP A 133 -5.14 -20.48 1.31
CA ASP A 133 -6.29 -20.81 2.15
C ASP A 133 -6.40 -19.75 3.25
N PRO A 134 -7.51 -18.96 3.28
CA PRO A 134 -7.68 -17.87 4.23
C PRO A 134 -7.47 -18.28 5.69
N ARG A 135 -7.79 -19.53 6.05
CA ARG A 135 -7.63 -20.05 7.43
C ARG A 135 -6.18 -20.07 7.90
N TYR A 136 -5.25 -20.22 6.97
CA TYR A 136 -3.81 -20.19 7.24
C TYR A 136 -3.23 -18.81 6.94
N VAL A 137 -3.61 -18.21 5.80
CA VAL A 137 -3.09 -16.91 5.36
C VAL A 137 -3.45 -15.77 6.32
N LEU A 138 -4.66 -15.81 6.91
CA LEU A 138 -5.17 -14.80 7.84
C LEU A 138 -5.11 -15.29 9.31
N SER A 139 -4.20 -16.21 9.63
CA SER A 139 -3.99 -16.67 11.01
C SER A 139 -3.12 -15.72 11.82
N ASP A 140 -3.29 -15.75 13.14
CA ASP A 140 -2.50 -14.98 14.11
C ASP A 140 -2.43 -13.48 13.76
N ASN A 141 -1.22 -12.94 13.59
CA ASN A 141 -0.96 -11.52 13.34
C ASN A 141 -1.33 -11.07 11.91
N PHE A 142 -1.76 -11.99 11.04
CA PHE A 142 -2.26 -11.69 9.70
C PHE A 142 -3.79 -11.63 9.63
N ALA A 143 -4.48 -11.88 10.74
CA ALA A 143 -5.93 -11.69 10.81
C ALA A 143 -6.29 -10.21 10.55
N PRO A 144 -7.40 -9.93 9.83
CA PRO A 144 -7.84 -8.57 9.59
C PRO A 144 -8.15 -7.85 10.90
N VAL A 145 -7.95 -6.53 10.91
CA VAL A 145 -8.29 -5.65 12.02
C VAL A 145 -9.30 -4.59 11.58
N ASP A 146 -10.07 -4.09 12.55
CA ASP A 146 -11.01 -2.99 12.34
C ASP A 146 -10.30 -1.63 12.31
N GLU A 147 -11.00 -0.62 11.76
CA GLU A 147 -10.55 0.76 11.84
C GLU A 147 -10.55 1.25 13.30
N LEU A 148 -9.49 1.99 13.65
CA LEU A 148 -9.34 2.62 14.95
C LEU A 148 -9.34 4.14 14.73
N PRO A 149 -10.33 4.90 15.26
CA PRO A 149 -10.26 6.36 15.23
C PRO A 149 -9.02 6.86 15.98
N PRO A 150 -8.61 8.13 15.77
CA PRO A 150 -7.53 8.74 16.54
C PRO A 150 -7.69 8.45 18.03
N THR A 151 -6.77 7.65 18.57
CA THR A 151 -6.79 7.14 19.93
C THR A 151 -5.47 7.47 20.59
N GLU A 152 -5.52 8.24 21.68
CA GLU A 152 -4.33 8.56 22.46
C GLU A 152 -3.71 7.28 23.05
N CYS A 153 -2.39 7.17 22.95
CA CYS A 153 -1.62 6.05 23.46
C CYS A 153 -0.92 6.44 24.77
N GLU A 154 -1.06 5.59 25.79
CA GLU A 154 -0.32 5.72 27.04
C GLU A 154 1.15 5.25 26.86
N VAL A 155 2.10 6.05 27.36
CA VAL A 155 3.52 5.68 27.40
C VAL A 155 3.79 4.86 28.67
N ILE A 156 3.82 3.53 28.53
CA ILE A 156 4.00 2.60 29.66
C ILE A 156 5.44 2.57 30.18
N HIS A 157 6.45 2.78 29.31
CA HIS A 157 7.86 2.72 29.69
C HIS A 157 8.70 3.75 28.93
N GLY A 158 9.63 4.38 29.65
CA GLY A 158 10.52 5.42 29.10
C GLY A 158 9.80 6.75 28.87
N SER A 159 10.28 7.53 27.91
CA SER A 159 9.71 8.83 27.52
C SER A 159 9.86 9.06 26.03
N LEU A 160 8.82 9.59 25.38
CA LEU A 160 8.89 10.01 23.99
C LEU A 160 9.69 11.32 23.87
N PRO A 161 10.71 11.41 23.00
CA PRO A 161 11.48 12.64 22.82
C PRO A 161 10.58 13.78 22.35
N SER A 162 10.63 14.92 23.04
CA SER A 162 9.79 16.09 22.73
C SER A 162 10.11 16.74 21.37
N CYS A 163 11.29 16.46 20.81
CA CYS A 163 11.70 16.91 19.49
C CYS A 163 11.06 16.12 18.34
N LEU A 164 10.43 14.97 18.60
CA LEU A 164 9.69 14.24 17.58
C LEU A 164 8.36 14.95 17.32
N ASP A 165 8.21 15.41 16.08
CA ASP A 165 6.98 16.00 15.59
C ASP A 165 6.70 15.49 14.18
N GLY A 166 6.07 14.32 14.08
CA GLY A 166 5.64 13.76 12.81
C GLY A 166 4.77 12.52 12.98
N ALA A 167 4.38 11.93 11.85
CA ALA A 167 3.64 10.67 11.81
C ALA A 167 4.47 9.59 11.13
N TYR A 168 4.52 8.42 11.76
CA TYR A 168 4.93 7.18 11.11
C TYR A 168 3.69 6.51 10.54
N ILE A 169 3.63 6.37 9.22
CA ILE A 169 2.49 5.76 8.53
C ILE A 169 2.97 4.50 7.81
N ARG A 170 2.26 3.39 8.05
CA ARG A 170 2.50 2.10 7.41
C ARG A 170 1.27 1.68 6.62
N ASN A 171 1.48 1.21 5.40
CA ASN A 171 0.45 0.60 4.58
C ASN A 171 0.55 -0.94 4.64
N GLY A 172 -0.54 -1.62 4.37
CA GLY A 172 -0.57 -3.07 4.25
C GLY A 172 -1.93 -3.60 3.80
N PRO A 173 -1.99 -4.86 3.37
CA PRO A 173 -3.23 -5.52 3.03
C PRO A 173 -4.02 -5.91 4.28
N ASN A 174 -5.31 -5.59 4.28
CA ASN A 174 -6.28 -5.95 5.29
C ASN A 174 -7.61 -6.19 4.58
N PRO A 175 -8.11 -7.42 4.42
CA PRO A 175 -9.34 -7.66 3.68
C PRO A 175 -10.54 -7.07 4.44
N GLN A 176 -11.37 -6.26 3.77
CA GLN A 176 -12.56 -5.67 4.38
C GLN A 176 -13.58 -6.73 4.81
N PHE A 177 -13.73 -7.78 4.00
CA PHE A 177 -14.60 -8.92 4.26
C PHE A 177 -13.77 -10.19 4.27
N LEU A 178 -14.15 -11.15 5.11
CA LEU A 178 -13.48 -12.45 5.11
C LEU A 178 -13.60 -13.11 3.72
N PRO A 179 -12.49 -13.54 3.12
CA PRO A 179 -12.51 -14.16 1.80
C PRO A 179 -13.31 -15.47 1.80
N ARG A 180 -14.15 -15.65 0.77
CA ARG A 180 -15.02 -16.84 0.62
C ARG A 180 -14.36 -17.97 -0.20
N GLY A 181 -13.18 -17.72 -0.75
CA GLY A 181 -12.43 -18.65 -1.59
C GLY A 181 -10.91 -18.47 -1.41
N PRO A 182 -10.10 -18.87 -2.39
CA PRO A 182 -8.66 -18.65 -2.36
C PRO A 182 -8.32 -17.18 -2.09
N TYR A 183 -7.33 -16.96 -1.23
CA TYR A 183 -6.88 -15.64 -0.81
C TYR A 183 -5.37 -15.62 -0.58
N HIS A 184 -4.67 -14.73 -1.27
CA HIS A 184 -3.27 -14.44 -1.02
C HIS A 184 -3.17 -13.19 -0.13
N LEU A 185 -2.12 -13.09 0.69
CA LEU A 185 -1.91 -11.94 1.57
C LEU A 185 -2.01 -10.60 0.82
N PHE A 186 -1.56 -10.55 -0.44
CA PHE A 186 -1.57 -9.33 -1.26
C PHE A 186 -2.94 -8.96 -1.84
N ASP A 187 -3.96 -9.81 -1.71
CA ASP A 187 -5.32 -9.53 -2.20
C ASP A 187 -6.16 -8.65 -1.24
N GLY A 188 -5.63 -8.32 -0.05
CA GLY A 188 -6.34 -7.51 0.94
C GLY A 188 -6.44 -6.03 0.58
N ASP A 189 -7.51 -5.37 1.00
CA ASP A 189 -7.69 -3.93 0.82
C ASP A 189 -6.59 -3.14 1.54
N GLY A 190 -6.21 -1.99 0.99
CA GLY A 190 -5.18 -1.16 1.62
C GLY A 190 -5.67 -0.55 2.91
N MET A 191 -4.94 -0.76 4.00
CA MET A 191 -5.19 -0.15 5.30
C MET A 191 -3.95 0.56 5.82
N LEU A 192 -4.14 1.82 6.20
CA LEU A 192 -3.11 2.66 6.77
C LEU A 192 -3.17 2.61 8.28
N HIS A 193 -2.02 2.41 8.91
CA HIS A 193 -1.81 2.60 10.34
C HIS A 193 -0.87 3.79 10.54
N SER A 194 -1.28 4.77 11.33
CA SER A 194 -0.50 5.96 11.65
C SER A 194 -0.25 6.04 13.14
N VAL A 195 1.00 6.28 13.52
CA VAL A 195 1.40 6.72 14.87
C VAL A 195 1.92 8.14 14.76
N ARG A 196 1.11 9.11 15.20
CA ARG A 196 1.50 10.52 15.31
C ARG A 196 2.19 10.73 16.66
N ILE A 197 3.41 11.26 16.65
CA ILE A 197 4.12 11.67 17.88
C ILE A 197 4.29 13.18 17.84
N SER A 198 3.77 13.89 18.84
CA SER A 198 3.96 15.33 19.01
C SER A 198 3.99 15.66 20.50
N GLN A 199 4.90 16.55 20.90
CA GLN A 199 4.98 17.05 22.28
C GLN A 199 5.04 15.95 23.36
N GLY A 200 5.71 14.83 23.06
CA GLY A 200 5.82 13.70 23.98
C GLY A 200 4.55 12.83 24.11
N LYS A 201 3.52 13.08 23.29
CA LYS A 201 2.31 12.27 23.19
C LYS A 201 2.30 11.44 21.91
N ALA A 202 1.60 10.31 21.93
CA ALA A 202 1.39 9.48 20.76
C ALA A 202 -0.10 9.24 20.51
N THR A 203 -0.53 9.27 19.26
CA THR A 203 -1.90 8.93 18.84
C THR A 203 -1.83 7.88 17.74
N LEU A 204 -2.57 6.79 17.91
CA LEU A 204 -2.73 5.72 16.92
C LEU A 204 -4.03 5.94 16.15
N CYS A 205 -3.98 5.78 14.83
CA CYS A 205 -5.15 5.79 13.96
C CYS A 205 -5.00 4.72 12.89
N SER A 206 -6.10 4.05 12.52
CA SER A 206 -6.13 3.18 11.35
C SER A 206 -7.38 3.40 10.49
N ARG A 207 -7.17 3.43 9.17
CA ARG A 207 -8.21 3.65 8.16
C ARG A 207 -7.95 2.83 6.92
N TYR A 208 -9.01 2.28 6.34
CA TYR A 208 -8.97 1.78 4.99
C TYR A 208 -8.76 2.92 4.00
N ILE A 209 -8.01 2.62 2.95
CA ILE A 209 -7.97 3.46 1.76
C ILE A 209 -9.27 3.21 1.02
N LYS A 210 -10.04 4.27 0.81
CA LYS A 210 -11.34 4.21 0.14
C LYS A 210 -11.16 4.06 -1.37
N THR A 211 -10.67 2.91 -1.80
CA THR A 211 -10.56 2.55 -3.21
C THR A 211 -11.93 2.38 -3.84
N TYR A 212 -11.98 2.36 -5.18
CA TYR A 212 -13.23 2.02 -5.88
C TYR A 212 -13.74 0.64 -5.46
N LYS A 213 -12.86 -0.38 -5.42
CA LYS A 213 -13.20 -1.72 -4.92
C LYS A 213 -13.77 -1.66 -3.50
N TYR A 214 -13.05 -1.05 -2.56
CA TYR A 214 -13.48 -0.94 -1.17
C TYR A 214 -14.87 -0.32 -1.05
N THR A 215 -15.09 0.80 -1.73
CA THR A 215 -16.37 1.52 -1.66
C THR A 215 -17.50 0.68 -2.23
N LEU A 216 -17.26 0.02 -3.37
CA LEU A 216 -18.24 -0.82 -4.04
C LEU A 216 -18.64 -2.04 -3.20
N GLU A 217 -17.66 -2.74 -2.63
CA GLU A 217 -17.90 -3.94 -1.81
C GLU A 217 -18.56 -3.59 -0.48
N ARG A 218 -18.17 -2.45 0.13
CA ARG A 218 -18.84 -1.90 1.32
C ARG A 218 -20.32 -1.65 1.06
N ASP A 219 -20.63 -0.96 -0.03
CA ASP A 219 -22.00 -0.56 -0.36
C ASP A 219 -22.85 -1.79 -0.74
N ALA A 220 -22.23 -2.86 -1.26
CA ALA A 220 -22.88 -4.14 -1.52
C ALA A 220 -22.96 -5.07 -0.29
N GLY A 221 -22.18 -4.81 0.76
CA GLY A 221 -22.08 -5.64 1.95
C GLY A 221 -21.38 -7.00 1.73
N ALA A 222 -20.64 -7.16 0.64
CA ALA A 222 -19.96 -8.41 0.28
C ALA A 222 -18.81 -8.18 -0.72
N PRO A 223 -17.82 -9.10 -0.80
CA PRO A 223 -16.84 -9.13 -1.89
C PRO A 223 -17.52 -9.21 -3.26
N LEU A 224 -16.98 -8.48 -4.24
CA LEU A 224 -17.50 -8.46 -5.63
C LEU A 224 -16.39 -8.63 -6.66
N LEU A 225 -15.21 -8.07 -6.41
CA LEU A 225 -14.07 -8.19 -7.31
C LEU A 225 -13.26 -9.44 -6.98
N PRO A 226 -12.78 -10.17 -8.01
CA PRO A 226 -11.99 -11.38 -7.78
C PRO A 226 -10.62 -11.05 -7.17
N ASN A 227 -10.13 -11.93 -6.31
CA ASN A 227 -8.77 -11.90 -5.81
C ASN A 227 -7.78 -12.20 -6.95
N VAL A 228 -6.90 -11.26 -7.30
CA VAL A 228 -6.06 -11.35 -8.50
C VAL A 228 -4.89 -12.30 -8.33
N PHE A 229 -4.28 -12.36 -7.13
CA PHE A 229 -3.12 -13.21 -6.87
C PHE A 229 -3.48 -14.66 -6.55
N SER A 230 -4.68 -14.90 -6.05
CA SER A 230 -5.13 -16.23 -5.61
C SER A 230 -6.32 -16.79 -6.38
N GLY A 231 -7.08 -15.96 -7.10
CA GLY A 231 -8.35 -16.33 -7.73
C GLY A 231 -8.25 -16.87 -9.15
N PHE A 232 -7.17 -17.54 -9.54
CA PHE A 232 -7.00 -18.01 -10.93
C PHE A 232 -6.20 -19.33 -11.00
N ASN A 233 -6.44 -20.31 -10.12
CA ASN A 233 -5.63 -21.55 -10.03
C ASN A 233 -5.97 -22.64 -11.08
N GLY A 234 -6.17 -22.25 -12.34
CA GLY A 234 -6.35 -23.19 -13.45
C GLY A 234 -7.30 -22.68 -14.52
N LEU A 235 -7.34 -23.36 -15.67
CA LEU A 235 -8.10 -22.91 -16.83
C LEU A 235 -9.61 -22.76 -16.54
N ALA A 236 -10.22 -23.74 -15.85
CA ALA A 236 -11.63 -23.70 -15.49
C ALA A 236 -11.95 -22.58 -14.50
N ALA A 237 -11.10 -22.41 -13.47
CA ALA A 237 -11.20 -21.33 -12.50
C ALA A 237 -11.14 -19.96 -13.17
N SER A 238 -10.15 -19.76 -14.05
CA SER A 238 -9.96 -18.51 -14.78
C SER A 238 -11.11 -18.22 -15.74
N ALA A 239 -11.61 -19.22 -16.46
CA ALA A 239 -12.77 -19.07 -17.33
C ALA A 239 -14.03 -18.69 -16.52
N ALA A 240 -14.29 -19.37 -15.40
CA ALA A 240 -15.47 -19.12 -14.58
C ALA A 240 -15.44 -17.72 -13.92
N ARG A 241 -14.30 -17.33 -13.32
CA ARG A 241 -14.16 -15.99 -12.73
C ARG A 241 -14.12 -14.89 -13.78
N GLY A 242 -13.53 -15.14 -14.94
CA GLY A 242 -13.58 -14.23 -16.08
C GLY A 242 -15.01 -13.98 -16.57
N ALA A 243 -15.80 -15.05 -16.74
CA ALA A 243 -17.20 -14.94 -17.13
C ALA A 243 -18.04 -14.21 -16.07
N LEU A 244 -17.88 -14.55 -14.78
CA LEU A 244 -18.59 -13.86 -13.69
C LEU A 244 -18.24 -12.37 -13.65
N SER A 245 -16.95 -12.03 -13.78
CA SER A 245 -16.50 -10.64 -13.82
C SER A 245 -17.12 -9.89 -15.01
N ALA A 246 -17.16 -10.51 -16.20
CA ALA A 246 -17.81 -9.94 -17.37
C ALA A 246 -19.31 -9.72 -17.15
N PHE A 247 -20.01 -10.66 -16.52
CA PHE A 247 -21.43 -10.50 -16.18
C PHE A 247 -21.66 -9.36 -15.18
N ARG A 248 -20.82 -9.22 -14.14
CA ARG A 248 -20.90 -8.08 -13.21
C ARG A 248 -20.68 -6.75 -13.92
N ILE A 249 -19.76 -6.69 -14.87
CA ILE A 249 -19.50 -5.49 -15.69
C ILE A 249 -20.70 -5.17 -16.58
N LEU A 250 -21.21 -6.15 -17.32
CA LEU A 250 -22.36 -5.98 -18.21
C LEU A 250 -23.64 -5.61 -17.46
N ALA A 251 -23.80 -6.10 -16.23
CA ALA A 251 -24.89 -5.74 -15.33
C ALA A 251 -24.70 -4.37 -14.66
N GLY A 252 -23.59 -3.68 -14.89
CA GLY A 252 -23.28 -2.37 -14.31
C GLY A 252 -22.91 -2.39 -12.83
N GLN A 253 -22.63 -3.57 -12.25
CA GLN A 253 -22.20 -3.69 -10.85
C GLN A 253 -20.76 -3.24 -10.66
N VAL A 254 -19.89 -3.48 -11.65
CA VAL A 254 -18.48 -3.11 -11.60
C VAL A 254 -18.13 -2.31 -12.85
N ASN A 255 -17.49 -1.16 -12.67
CA ASN A 255 -16.91 -0.39 -13.77
C ASN A 255 -15.39 -0.33 -13.61
N PRO A 256 -14.62 -1.17 -14.34
CA PRO A 256 -13.17 -1.25 -14.19
C PRO A 256 -12.45 0.05 -14.58
N ALA A 257 -13.08 0.96 -15.34
CA ALA A 257 -12.50 2.27 -15.64
C ALA A 257 -12.27 3.12 -14.37
N ASN A 258 -13.05 2.86 -13.31
CA ASN A 258 -12.91 3.54 -12.02
C ASN A 258 -11.76 2.96 -11.15
N GLY A 259 -11.11 1.88 -11.59
CA GLY A 259 -10.04 1.20 -10.88
C GLY A 259 -10.45 -0.17 -10.37
N ILE A 260 -9.46 -1.02 -10.12
CA ILE A 260 -9.63 -2.36 -9.51
C ILE A 260 -8.59 -2.61 -8.41
N GLY A 261 -7.81 -1.59 -8.07
CA GLY A 261 -6.66 -1.75 -7.18
C GLY A 261 -7.01 -1.70 -5.71
N LEU A 262 -6.04 -2.19 -4.94
CA LEU A 262 -6.10 -2.34 -3.50
C LEU A 262 -5.39 -1.18 -2.77
N ALA A 263 -4.46 -0.49 -3.45
CA ALA A 263 -3.62 0.57 -2.88
C ALA A 263 -2.89 0.14 -1.58
N ASN A 264 -2.50 -1.13 -1.47
CA ASN A 264 -2.07 -1.77 -0.21
C ASN A 264 -0.56 -1.98 -0.07
N THR A 265 0.24 -1.54 -1.05
CA THR A 265 1.64 -1.98 -1.19
C THR A 265 2.61 -1.03 -0.50
N SER A 266 2.45 0.27 -0.67
CA SER A 266 3.41 1.26 -0.13
C SER A 266 2.81 2.66 0.01
N LEU A 267 3.65 3.59 0.47
CA LEU A 267 3.39 5.03 0.51
C LEU A 267 4.53 5.81 -0.15
N ALA A 268 4.20 6.90 -0.82
CA ALA A 268 5.18 7.85 -1.34
C ALA A 268 4.72 9.29 -1.12
N TYR A 269 5.64 10.16 -0.69
CA TYR A 269 5.39 11.59 -0.52
C TYR A 269 6.15 12.39 -1.58
N PHE A 270 5.44 13.04 -2.48
CA PHE A 270 5.99 13.92 -3.51
C PHE A 270 4.92 14.89 -4.00
N GLY A 271 5.30 16.01 -4.62
CA GLY A 271 4.33 17.01 -5.07
C GLY A 271 3.41 17.52 -3.95
N ASN A 272 3.96 17.63 -2.74
CA ASN A 272 3.26 18.05 -1.53
C ASN A 272 2.01 17.21 -1.16
N ARG A 273 2.00 15.93 -1.54
CA ARG A 273 0.92 14.98 -1.26
C ARG A 273 1.48 13.61 -0.89
N LEU A 274 0.74 12.91 -0.05
CA LEU A 274 1.00 11.51 0.29
C LEU A 274 0.12 10.63 -0.60
N TYR A 275 0.71 9.62 -1.21
CA TYR A 275 0.02 8.66 -2.06
C TYR A 275 0.15 7.25 -1.50
N ALA A 276 -0.96 6.54 -1.43
CA ALA A 276 -0.99 5.10 -1.29
C ALA A 276 -0.93 4.44 -2.66
N LEU A 277 -0.04 3.46 -2.80
CA LEU A 277 0.29 2.86 -4.09
C LEU A 277 0.02 1.34 -4.08
N GLY A 278 -0.31 0.82 -5.25
CA GLY A 278 -0.38 -0.60 -5.54
C GLY A 278 -0.18 -0.82 -7.03
N GLU A 279 0.44 -1.94 -7.41
CA GLU A 279 0.91 -2.21 -8.78
C GLU A 279 -0.23 -2.28 -9.83
N SER A 280 -1.47 -2.53 -9.40
CA SER A 280 -2.62 -2.80 -10.27
C SER A 280 -3.50 -1.58 -10.61
N ASP A 281 -3.24 -0.41 -10.02
CA ASP A 281 -4.12 0.76 -10.21
C ASP A 281 -3.37 2.09 -10.08
N LEU A 282 -4.07 3.20 -10.33
CA LEU A 282 -3.57 4.54 -10.11
C LEU A 282 -3.34 4.81 -8.61
N PRO A 283 -2.41 5.72 -8.26
CA PRO A 283 -2.21 6.17 -6.89
C PRO A 283 -3.48 6.72 -6.25
N TYR A 284 -3.66 6.51 -4.95
CA TYR A 284 -4.70 7.16 -4.16
C TYR A 284 -4.06 8.22 -3.27
N ALA A 285 -4.46 9.49 -3.45
CA ALA A 285 -4.02 10.55 -2.55
C ALA A 285 -4.68 10.36 -1.19
N VAL A 286 -3.88 10.49 -0.14
CA VAL A 286 -4.30 10.41 1.26
C VAL A 286 -3.72 11.59 2.03
N ARG A 287 -4.33 11.92 3.17
CA ARG A 287 -3.88 13.01 4.02
C ARG A 287 -4.11 12.68 5.49
N LEU A 288 -3.15 13.06 6.34
CA LEU A 288 -3.34 13.14 7.78
C LEU A 288 -4.04 14.48 8.11
N THR A 289 -5.18 14.41 8.77
CA THR A 289 -5.99 15.57 9.15
C THR A 289 -5.42 16.27 10.39
N SER A 290 -5.90 17.47 10.69
CA SER A 290 -5.53 18.20 11.93
C SER A 290 -5.92 17.45 13.21
N ASN A 291 -6.91 16.56 13.12
CA ASN A 291 -7.39 15.75 14.24
C ASN A 291 -6.71 14.37 14.27
N GLU A 292 -5.57 14.23 13.59
CA GLU A 292 -4.74 13.01 13.55
C GLU A 292 -5.42 11.79 12.89
N ASP A 293 -6.57 12.02 12.24
CA ASP A 293 -7.27 11.02 11.41
C ASP A 293 -6.68 10.95 10.00
N ILE A 294 -6.95 9.87 9.27
CA ILE A 294 -6.50 9.64 7.89
C ILE A 294 -7.69 9.76 6.93
N GLU A 295 -7.55 10.59 5.91
CA GLU A 295 -8.56 10.79 4.87
C GLU A 295 -8.04 10.31 3.52
N THR A 296 -8.86 9.52 2.80
CA THR A 296 -8.63 9.24 1.38
C THR A 296 -9.22 10.37 0.54
N LEU A 297 -8.36 11.08 -0.20
CA LEU A 297 -8.76 12.19 -1.07
C LEU A 297 -9.25 11.70 -2.44
N GLY A 298 -8.77 10.53 -2.87
CA GLY A 298 -9.25 9.85 -4.09
C GLY A 298 -8.14 9.42 -5.03
N ARG A 299 -8.54 8.66 -6.06
CA ARG A 299 -7.69 8.12 -7.13
C ARG A 299 -7.13 9.23 -8.01
N GLN A 300 -5.85 9.16 -8.38
CA GLN A 300 -5.10 10.25 -9.02
C GLN A 300 -4.56 9.85 -10.39
N ASP A 301 -5.04 10.50 -11.44
CA ASP A 301 -4.57 10.35 -12.83
C ASP A 301 -3.61 11.47 -13.26
N PHE A 302 -3.30 12.42 -12.36
CA PHE A 302 -2.41 13.56 -12.60
C PHE A 302 -2.83 14.41 -13.80
N ASP A 303 -4.06 14.89 -13.78
CA ASP A 303 -4.71 15.65 -14.88
C ASP A 303 -4.78 14.82 -16.18
N GLY A 304 -5.07 13.53 -16.03
CA GLY A 304 -5.13 12.57 -17.14
C GLY A 304 -3.76 12.22 -17.77
N LYS A 305 -2.64 12.68 -17.19
CA LYS A 305 -1.29 12.39 -17.73
C LYS A 305 -0.79 10.99 -17.36
N LEU A 306 -1.37 10.37 -16.33
CA LEU A 306 -1.10 9.00 -15.93
C LEU A 306 -2.31 8.12 -16.29
N LEU A 307 -2.21 7.42 -17.41
CA LEU A 307 -3.30 6.62 -17.97
C LEU A 307 -3.45 5.22 -17.35
N MET A 308 -2.37 4.71 -16.75
CA MET A 308 -2.27 3.35 -16.21
C MET A 308 -1.56 3.38 -14.86
N SER A 309 -1.51 2.24 -14.16
CA SER A 309 -0.77 2.12 -12.92
C SER A 309 0.70 2.50 -13.05
N MET A 310 1.30 2.78 -11.90
CA MET A 310 2.73 3.01 -11.75
C MET A 310 3.26 2.06 -10.68
N THR A 311 4.57 1.85 -10.65
CA THR A 311 5.21 1.08 -9.57
C THR A 311 4.79 1.60 -8.20
N ALA A 312 4.63 0.68 -7.25
CA ALA A 312 4.47 1.03 -5.85
C ALA A 312 5.77 1.58 -5.22
N HIS A 313 6.90 1.59 -5.92
CA HIS A 313 8.18 1.97 -5.31
C HIS A 313 8.90 3.09 -6.05
N PRO A 314 8.26 4.27 -6.24
CA PRO A 314 8.95 5.42 -6.80
C PRO A 314 10.11 5.85 -5.90
N LYS A 315 11.11 6.50 -6.50
CA LYS A 315 12.27 7.05 -5.78
C LYS A 315 12.19 8.56 -5.82
N ILE A 316 12.31 9.20 -4.67
CA ILE A 316 12.24 10.64 -4.54
C ILE A 316 13.66 11.18 -4.39
N ASP A 317 14.03 12.10 -5.28
CA ASP A 317 15.25 12.89 -5.13
C ASP A 317 15.00 14.00 -4.10
N LEU A 318 15.81 14.01 -3.04
CA LEU A 318 15.65 14.94 -1.92
C LEU A 318 16.13 16.36 -2.27
N GLU A 319 16.98 16.53 -3.28
CA GLU A 319 17.46 17.85 -3.68
C GLU A 319 16.45 18.58 -4.56
N THR A 320 15.88 17.86 -5.53
CA THR A 320 14.96 18.43 -6.53
C THR A 320 13.48 18.26 -6.17
N GLY A 321 13.16 17.31 -5.28
CA GLY A 321 11.79 16.88 -4.99
C GLY A 321 11.15 16.04 -6.09
N GLU A 322 11.91 15.68 -7.13
CA GLU A 322 11.40 14.87 -8.25
C GLU A 322 11.15 13.43 -7.81
N ALA A 323 10.06 12.83 -8.31
CA ALA A 323 9.75 11.43 -8.09
C ALA A 323 9.94 10.63 -9.38
N PHE A 324 10.87 9.68 -9.35
CA PHE A 324 11.24 8.79 -10.44
C PHE A 324 10.43 7.50 -10.33
N ALA A 325 9.74 7.13 -11.41
CA ALA A 325 8.85 5.99 -11.45
C ALA A 325 8.91 5.25 -12.78
N PHE A 326 8.29 4.08 -12.81
CA PHE A 326 8.09 3.34 -14.04
C PHE A 326 6.73 2.63 -14.01
N ARG A 327 6.31 2.15 -15.17
CA ARG A 327 5.25 1.14 -15.33
C ARG A 327 5.78 -0.01 -16.17
N SER A 328 5.41 -1.23 -15.79
CA SER A 328 5.61 -2.42 -16.60
C SER A 328 4.26 -3.00 -17.02
N GLY A 329 4.20 -3.63 -18.18
CA GLY A 329 2.96 -4.18 -18.69
C GLY A 329 3.16 -5.35 -19.66
N PRO A 330 2.07 -6.06 -20.00
CA PRO A 330 2.12 -7.25 -20.86
C PRO A 330 2.20 -6.91 -22.36
N VAL A 331 2.09 -5.63 -22.73
CA VAL A 331 2.13 -5.15 -24.12
C VAL A 331 3.28 -4.15 -24.33
N PRO A 332 3.91 -4.12 -25.53
CA PRO A 332 4.93 -3.12 -25.85
C PRO A 332 4.38 -1.68 -25.77
N PRO A 333 5.16 -0.70 -25.28
CA PRO A 333 6.45 -0.87 -24.60
C PRO A 333 6.28 -1.55 -23.23
N PHE A 334 6.97 -2.69 -23.03
CA PHE A 334 6.82 -3.52 -21.83
C PHE A 334 7.30 -2.84 -20.54
N LEU A 335 8.13 -1.80 -20.69
CA LEU A 335 8.61 -0.96 -19.61
C LEU A 335 8.63 0.50 -20.09
N THR A 336 8.06 1.39 -19.29
CA THR A 336 8.08 2.84 -19.53
C THR A 336 8.54 3.52 -18.25
N TYR A 337 9.58 4.35 -18.37
CA TYR A 337 10.05 5.23 -17.29
C TYR A 337 9.38 6.60 -17.42
N PHE A 338 9.13 7.26 -16.29
CA PHE A 338 8.67 8.65 -16.24
C PHE A 338 9.01 9.25 -14.88
N ARG A 339 8.84 10.56 -14.74
CA ARG A 339 9.04 11.26 -13.48
C ARG A 339 7.93 12.26 -13.20
N PHE A 340 7.82 12.67 -11.95
CA PHE A 340 7.06 13.83 -11.51
C PHE A 340 8.04 14.92 -11.10
N ASP A 341 7.74 16.18 -11.44
CA ASP A 341 8.52 17.30 -10.92
C ASP A 341 8.25 17.53 -9.41
N GLY A 342 8.99 18.45 -8.79
CA GLY A 342 8.80 18.78 -7.36
C GLY A 342 7.40 19.30 -7.00
N ASN A 343 6.61 19.74 -7.98
CA ASN A 343 5.22 20.17 -7.80
C ASN A 343 4.21 19.02 -8.00
N GLY A 344 4.68 17.83 -8.36
CA GLY A 344 3.85 16.66 -8.63
C GLY A 344 3.31 16.58 -10.05
N ASN A 345 3.78 17.42 -10.99
CA ASN A 345 3.35 17.31 -12.38
C ASN A 345 4.10 16.16 -13.06
N LYS A 346 3.33 15.24 -13.64
CA LYS A 346 3.90 14.16 -14.44
C LYS A 346 4.55 14.69 -15.72
N GLN A 347 5.76 14.22 -15.99
CA GLN A 347 6.54 14.49 -17.19
C GLN A 347 6.26 13.46 -18.29
N PRO A 348 6.69 13.73 -19.55
CA PRO A 348 6.50 12.79 -20.66
C PRO A 348 7.06 11.40 -20.40
N ASP A 349 6.41 10.40 -20.99
CA ASP A 349 6.83 9.01 -20.92
C ASP A 349 8.12 8.77 -21.72
N VAL A 350 9.01 7.94 -21.19
CA VAL A 350 10.22 7.46 -21.85
C VAL A 350 10.11 5.93 -22.00
N PRO A 351 9.67 5.43 -23.17
CA PRO A 351 9.56 4.00 -23.40
C PRO A 351 10.93 3.32 -23.48
N ILE A 352 11.06 2.13 -22.87
CA ILE A 352 12.31 1.35 -22.85
C ILE A 352 12.16 0.16 -23.80
N PHE A 353 12.54 0.35 -25.07
CA PHE A 353 12.40 -0.66 -26.12
C PHE A 353 13.46 -1.78 -26.09
N SER A 354 14.53 -1.62 -25.31
CA SER A 354 15.53 -2.68 -25.12
C SER A 354 14.97 -3.88 -24.37
N MET A 355 13.85 -3.71 -23.67
CA MET A 355 13.11 -4.80 -23.06
C MET A 355 12.16 -5.42 -24.10
N THR A 356 12.46 -6.64 -24.54
CA THR A 356 11.75 -7.33 -25.64
C THR A 356 10.69 -8.33 -25.19
N ARG A 357 10.51 -8.48 -23.87
CA ARG A 357 9.52 -9.36 -23.24
C ARG A 357 9.00 -8.73 -21.95
N PRO A 358 7.79 -9.06 -21.49
CA PRO A 358 7.27 -8.53 -20.22
C PRO A 358 8.10 -9.04 -19.03
N LEU A 359 8.07 -8.26 -17.94
CA LEU A 359 8.79 -8.56 -16.69
C LEU A 359 8.19 -9.77 -15.97
N PHE A 360 6.88 -9.93 -16.09
CA PHE A 360 6.12 -11.06 -15.57
C PHE A 360 5.48 -11.79 -16.75
N PRO A 361 5.52 -13.13 -16.79
CA PRO A 361 4.75 -13.88 -17.76
C PRO A 361 3.25 -13.58 -17.58
N PRO A 362 2.46 -13.58 -18.67
CA PRO A 362 1.02 -13.33 -18.63
C PRO A 362 0.24 -14.37 -17.82
#